data_AF-A0A657AJJ4-F1
#
_entry.id   AF-A0A657AJJ4-F1
#
_cell.length_a   1.000
_cell.length_b   1.000
_cell.length_c   1.000
_cell.angle_alpha   90.00
_cell.angle_beta   90.00
_cell.angle_gamma   90.00
#
_symmetry.space_group_name_H-M   'P 1'
#
loop_
_entity.id
_entity.type
_entity.pdbx_description
1 polymer ?
#
loop_
_entity_poly.entity_id
_entity_poly.type
_entity_poly.pdbx_seq_one_letter_code
_entity_poly.pdbx_strand_id
1 'polypeptide(L)'
;MNTCPVFYLYSTLGCHLCDEALAVAQALHVQMAENFAASSFDSDGKPLFFKLESVDIADDDALIDRYGARIPVLLSHDKSLELEWPFDVQSLYEFMCRCLK
;
A
#
# COMPACT_ATOMS: atom_id res chain seq x y z
N MET A 1 -7.66 18.89 -9.17
CA MET A 1 -6.42 18.83 -8.37
C MET A 1 -6.02 17.37 -8.34
N ASN A 2 -5.02 16.98 -9.13
CA ASN A 2 -4.58 15.58 -9.21
C ASN A 2 -3.69 15.28 -8.00
N THR A 3 -4.29 14.77 -6.92
CA THR A 3 -3.55 14.38 -5.71
C THR A 3 -3.01 12.97 -5.86
N CYS A 4 -1.77 12.77 -5.42
CA CYS A 4 -1.17 11.45 -5.33
C CYS A 4 -1.99 10.57 -4.35
N PRO A 5 -2.45 9.37 -4.75
CA PRO A 5 -3.17 8.45 -3.88
C PRO A 5 -2.25 7.97 -2.73
N VAL A 6 -2.77 7.94 -1.51
CA VAL A 6 -2.04 7.47 -0.32
C VAL A 6 -2.58 6.10 0.09
N PHE A 7 -1.74 5.08 0.11
CA PHE A 7 -2.08 3.76 0.66
C PHE A 7 -1.55 3.65 2.08
N TYR A 8 -2.29 2.95 2.94
CA TYR A 8 -1.93 2.79 4.35
C TYR A 8 -1.56 1.35 4.65
N LEU A 9 -0.39 1.10 5.24
CA LEU A 9 -0.01 -0.21 5.76
C LEU A 9 -0.25 -0.23 7.26
N TYR A 10 -1.29 -0.94 7.71
CA TYR A 10 -1.50 -1.19 9.12
C TYR A 10 -0.45 -2.18 9.63
N SER A 11 0.27 -1.76 10.65
CA SER A 11 1.46 -2.42 11.18
C SER A 11 1.59 -2.19 12.69
N THR A 12 2.59 -2.82 13.32
CA THR A 12 3.08 -2.43 14.64
C THR A 12 4.61 -2.47 14.64
N LEU A 13 5.25 -1.73 15.54
CA LEU A 13 6.69 -1.83 15.74
C LEU A 13 7.11 -3.24 16.17
N GLY A 14 8.21 -3.76 15.61
CA GLY A 14 8.76 -5.08 15.94
C GLY A 14 8.01 -6.27 15.33
N CYS A 15 7.09 -6.02 14.41
CA CYS A 15 6.37 -7.03 13.65
C CYS A 15 7.18 -7.47 12.40
N HIS A 16 7.78 -8.66 12.44
CA HIS A 16 8.58 -9.16 11.31
C HIS A 16 7.79 -9.26 10.00
N LEU A 17 6.53 -9.73 10.05
CA LEU A 17 5.67 -9.82 8.87
C LEU A 17 5.42 -8.43 8.27
N CYS A 18 5.30 -7.41 9.12
CA CYS A 18 5.08 -6.04 8.70
C CYS A 18 6.31 -5.47 7.98
N ASP A 19 7.52 -5.83 8.43
CA ASP A 19 8.76 -5.47 7.74
C ASP A 19 8.84 -6.13 6.34
N GLU A 20 8.42 -7.40 6.22
CA GLU A 20 8.37 -8.11 4.93
C GLU A 20 7.36 -7.47 3.97
N ALA A 21 6.16 -7.17 4.46
CA ALA A 21 5.12 -6.48 3.68
C ALA A 21 5.56 -5.09 3.21
N LEU A 22 6.23 -4.34 4.10
CA LEU A 22 6.79 -3.04 3.76
C LEU A 22 7.87 -3.16 2.68
N ALA A 23 8.74 -4.17 2.76
CA ALA A 23 9.77 -4.41 1.75
C ALA A 23 9.16 -4.69 0.37
N VAL A 24 8.09 -5.49 0.30
CA VAL A 24 7.36 -5.74 -0.96
C VAL A 24 6.76 -4.44 -1.52
N ALA A 25 6.15 -3.62 -0.66
CA ALA A 25 5.54 -2.35 -1.08
C ALA A 25 6.57 -1.32 -1.55
N GLN A 26 7.72 -1.24 -0.87
CA GLN A 26 8.85 -0.40 -1.29
C GLN A 26 9.45 -0.88 -2.61
N ALA A 27 9.57 -2.19 -2.83
CA ALA A 27 10.06 -2.74 -4.09
C ALA A 27 9.16 -2.32 -5.27
N LEU A 28 7.84 -2.40 -5.10
CA LEU A 28 6.91 -1.90 -6.12
C LEU A 28 7.04 -0.39 -6.35
N HIS A 29 7.15 0.39 -5.26
CA HIS A 29 7.33 1.85 -5.36
C HIS A 29 8.57 2.23 -6.18
N VAL A 30 9.70 1.56 -5.93
CA VAL A 30 10.94 1.75 -6.71
C VAL A 30 10.76 1.32 -8.17
N GLN A 31 10.18 0.14 -8.42
CA GLN A 31 9.93 -0.35 -9.78
C GLN A 31 9.04 0.61 -10.58
N MET A 32 8.02 1.20 -9.96
CA MET A 32 7.16 2.17 -10.63
C MET A 32 7.86 3.52 -10.87
N ALA A 33 8.74 3.95 -9.96
CA ALA A 33 9.51 5.18 -10.11
C ALA A 33 10.60 5.08 -11.21
N GLU A 34 11.31 3.96 -11.29
CA GLU A 34 12.41 3.76 -12.25
C GLU A 34 11.91 3.54 -13.69
N ASN A 35 10.79 2.85 -13.86
CA ASN A 35 10.25 2.54 -15.18
C ASN A 35 9.66 3.76 -15.92
N PHE A 36 9.49 4.91 -15.26
CA PHE A 36 8.64 6.00 -15.76
C PHE A 36 9.21 7.41 -15.67
N ALA A 37 10.53 7.57 -15.71
CA ALA A 37 11.21 8.87 -15.80
C ALA A 37 10.77 9.77 -16.99
N ALA A 38 9.87 9.32 -17.88
CA ALA A 38 9.40 10.07 -19.05
C ALA A 38 7.87 10.32 -19.12
N SER A 39 7.02 9.72 -18.27
CA SER A 39 5.56 9.93 -18.35
C SER A 39 4.87 9.70 -17.01
N SER A 40 4.25 10.73 -16.44
CA SER A 40 3.60 10.64 -15.13
C SER A 40 2.31 9.81 -15.11
N PHE A 41 1.96 9.18 -16.24
CA PHE A 41 0.70 8.45 -16.44
C PHE A 41 0.88 7.15 -17.22
N ASP A 42 0.13 6.11 -16.85
CA ASP A 42 0.06 4.87 -17.65
C ASP A 42 -0.66 5.12 -19.00
N SER A 43 -0.79 4.08 -19.82
CA SER A 43 -1.50 4.13 -21.11
C SER A 43 -2.96 4.59 -21.01
N ASP A 44 -3.56 4.52 -19.81
CA ASP A 44 -4.92 4.94 -19.50
C ASP A 44 -4.97 6.33 -18.82
N GLY A 45 -3.83 7.01 -18.69
CA GLY A 45 -3.75 8.34 -18.08
C GLY A 45 -3.73 8.33 -16.54
N LYS A 46 -3.40 7.21 -15.90
CA LYS A 46 -3.44 7.08 -14.43
C LYS A 46 -2.10 7.36 -13.76
N PRO A 47 -2.09 8.02 -12.59
CA PRO A 47 -0.86 8.36 -11.89
C PRO A 47 -0.07 7.08 -11.57
N LEU A 48 1.18 7.06 -12.01
CA LEU A 48 2.12 5.95 -11.77
C LEU A 48 2.87 6.07 -10.44
N PHE A 49 2.48 7.02 -9.62
CA PHE A 49 3.08 7.28 -8.32
C PHE A 49 1.98 7.26 -7.26
N PHE A 50 2.28 6.61 -6.15
CA PHE A 50 1.47 6.55 -4.94
C PHE A 50 2.34 6.87 -3.74
N LYS A 51 1.73 7.34 -2.65
CA LYS A 51 2.38 7.42 -1.34
C LYS A 51 2.03 6.17 -0.54
N LEU A 52 2.98 5.72 0.27
CA LEU A 52 2.77 4.66 1.24
C LEU A 52 3.00 5.23 2.64
N GLU A 53 2.01 5.07 3.51
CA GLU A 53 2.11 5.47 4.92
C GLU A 53 1.95 4.24 5.81
N SER A 54 2.92 4.00 6.69
CA SER A 54 2.77 2.98 7.74
C SER A 54 1.98 3.58 8.89
N VAL A 55 0.96 2.88 9.34
CA VAL A 55 0.15 3.28 10.49
C VAL A 55 0.38 2.25 11.58
N ASP A 56 0.94 2.69 12.71
CA ASP A 56 1.04 1.86 13.91
C ASP A 56 -0.33 1.79 14.57
N ILE A 57 -0.85 0.58 14.74
CA ILE A 57 -2.16 0.38 15.37
C ILE A 57 -2.06 0.27 16.90
N ALA A 58 -0.86 0.20 17.48
CA ALA A 58 -0.66 -0.11 18.89
C ALA A 58 -1.30 0.88 19.89
N ASP A 59 -1.59 2.10 19.45
CA ASP A 59 -2.22 3.15 20.28
C ASP A 59 -3.71 3.39 19.96
N ASP A 60 -4.34 2.56 19.11
CA ASP A 60 -5.75 2.68 18.72
C ASP A 60 -6.50 1.36 18.94
N ASP A 61 -7.25 1.29 20.05
CA ASP A 61 -8.03 0.11 20.44
C ASP A 61 -8.96 -0.40 19.33
N ALA A 62 -9.55 0.51 18.53
CA ALA A 62 -10.46 0.11 17.45
C ALA A 62 -9.70 -0.53 16.28
N LEU A 63 -8.48 -0.06 15.99
CA LEU A 63 -7.62 -0.68 14.98
C LEU A 63 -7.02 -2.00 15.48
N ILE A 64 -6.69 -2.11 16.78
CA ILE A 64 -6.25 -3.36 17.40
C ILE A 64 -7.34 -4.42 17.31
N ASP A 65 -8.57 -4.09 17.72
CA ASP A 65 -9.70 -5.02 17.67
C ASP A 65 -9.97 -5.49 16.23
N ARG A 66 -9.81 -4.60 15.25
CA ARG A 66 -10.10 -4.91 13.84
C ARG A 66 -8.97 -5.61 13.09
N TYR A 67 -7.72 -5.26 13.38
CA TYR A 67 -6.56 -5.68 12.58
C TYR A 67 -5.46 -6.38 13.37
N GLY A 68 -5.49 -6.43 14.70
CA GLY A 68 -4.39 -6.94 15.53
C GLY A 68 -3.94 -8.37 15.18
N ALA A 69 -4.86 -9.24 14.79
CA ALA A 69 -4.54 -10.61 14.34
C ALA A 69 -4.31 -10.74 12.82
N ARG A 70 -4.47 -9.65 12.07
CA ARG A 70 -4.45 -9.60 10.59
C ARG A 70 -3.30 -8.78 10.03
N ILE A 71 -2.65 -7.93 10.84
CA ILE A 71 -1.51 -7.14 10.38
C ILE A 71 -0.39 -8.06 9.85
N PRO A 72 0.27 -7.68 8.74
CA PRO A 72 0.10 -6.43 8.02
C PRO A 72 -1.08 -6.43 7.03
N VAL A 73 -1.80 -5.30 6.96
CA VAL A 73 -2.91 -5.08 6.01
C VAL A 73 -2.70 -3.77 5.28
N LEU A 74 -2.77 -3.80 3.95
CA LEU A 74 -2.73 -2.60 3.12
C LEU A 74 -4.16 -2.12 2.85
N LEU A 75 -4.42 -0.83 3.09
CA LEU A 75 -5.70 -0.17 2.84
C LEU A 75 -5.56 0.79 1.66
N SER A 76 -6.57 0.78 0.79
CA SER A 76 -6.65 1.68 -0.36
C SER A 76 -6.80 3.15 0.03
N HIS A 77 -6.48 4.05 -0.91
CA HIS A 77 -6.54 5.49 -0.69
C HIS A 77 -7.93 6.05 -0.35
N ASP A 78 -8.98 5.41 -0.86
CA ASP A 78 -10.38 5.70 -0.57
C ASP A 78 -10.92 4.89 0.61
N LYS A 79 -10.05 4.09 1.26
CA LYS A 79 -10.37 3.23 2.42
C LYS A 79 -11.49 2.22 2.16
N SER A 80 -11.69 1.83 0.90
CA SER A 80 -12.76 0.92 0.48
C SER A 80 -12.30 -0.53 0.30
N LEU A 81 -11.00 -0.75 0.07
CA LEU A 81 -10.43 -2.05 -0.21
C LEU A 81 -9.23 -2.32 0.71
N GLU A 82 -9.14 -3.58 1.14
CA GLU A 82 -8.05 -4.11 1.95
C GLU A 82 -7.32 -5.21 1.16
N LEU A 83 -6.00 -5.25 1.29
CA LEU A 83 -5.15 -6.37 0.87
C LEU A 83 -4.44 -6.92 2.10
N GLU A 84 -4.77 -8.15 2.45
CA GLU A 84 -4.15 -8.85 3.59
C GLU A 84 -2.85 -9.52 3.18
N TRP A 85 -1.93 -9.66 4.13
CA TRP A 85 -0.77 -10.51 3.99
C TRP A 85 -1.17 -12.01 3.93
N PRO A 86 -0.46 -12.86 3.18
CA PRO A 86 0.70 -12.57 2.34
C PRO A 86 0.36 -12.01 0.96
N PHE A 87 1.20 -11.09 0.48
CA PHE A 87 1.17 -10.61 -0.90
C PHE A 87 2.58 -10.43 -1.44
N ASP A 88 2.70 -10.55 -2.75
CA ASP A 88 3.91 -10.27 -3.52
C ASP A 88 3.76 -8.97 -4.32
N VAL A 89 4.79 -8.60 -5.08
CA VAL A 89 4.78 -7.39 -5.91
C VAL A 89 3.66 -7.41 -6.96
N GLN A 90 3.37 -8.60 -7.52
CA GLN A 90 2.37 -8.74 -8.58
C GLN A 90 0.94 -8.52 -8.05
N SER A 91 0.57 -9.23 -6.98
CA SER A 91 -0.74 -9.09 -6.33
C SER A 91 -0.94 -7.68 -5.73
N LEU A 92 0.12 -7.07 -5.21
CA LEU A 92 0.10 -5.67 -4.78
C LEU A 92 -0.17 -4.70 -5.94
N TYR A 93 0.49 -4.90 -7.08
CA TYR A 93 0.26 -4.10 -8.28
C TYR A 93 -1.18 -4.22 -8.78
N GLU A 94 -1.71 -5.44 -8.86
CA GLU A 94 -3.11 -5.69 -9.25
C GLU A 94 -4.10 -5.01 -8.30
N PHE A 95 -3.84 -5.07 -7.00
CA PHE A 95 -4.61 -4.35 -5.99
C PHE A 95 -4.60 -2.84 -6.24
N MET A 96 -3.43 -2.25 -6.49
CA MET A 96 -3.33 -0.82 -6.81
C MET A 96 -4.09 -0.46 -8.10
N CYS A 97 -3.97 -1.24 -9.16
CA CYS A 97 -4.72 -1.01 -10.41
C CYS A 97 -6.24 -1.05 -10.21
N ARG A 98 -6.74 -1.86 -9.27
CA ARG A 98 -8.16 -1.89 -8.90
C ARG A 98 -8.59 -0.64 -8.13
N CYS A 99 -7.72 -0.12 -7.27
CA CYS A 99 -7.99 1.06 -6.45
C CYS A 99 -7.89 2.38 -7.24
N LEU A 100 -6.99 2.45 -8.22
CA LEU A 100 -6.73 3.65 -9.01
C LEU A 100 -7.65 3.76 -10.25
N LYS A 101 -8.87 3.22 -10.18
CA LYS A 101 -9.86 3.34 -11.26
C LYS A 101 -10.57 4.68 -11.26
#